data_AF-A0A397DH52-F1
#
_entry.id   AF-A0A397DH52-F1
#
_cell.length_a   1.000
_cell.length_b   1.000
_cell.length_c   1.000
_cell.angle_alpha   90.00
_cell.angle_beta   90.00
_cell.angle_gamma   90.00
#
_symmetry.space_group_name_H-M   'P 1'
#
loop_
_entity.id
_entity.type
_entity.pdbx_description
1 polymer ?
#
loop_
_entity_poly.entity_id
_entity_poly.type
_entity_poly.pdbx_seq_one_letter_code
_entity_poly.pdbx_strand_id
1 'polypeptide(L)'
;MNSPDALTIWEAQFGDFANGAQTIIDTFIVSGEQKWHRHSGLILNLPHGYEGQGPEHSSARMERFLQQSNEDSDEFTMDEVKADVDVNIHIVIPTTPAQYFHALRRQVCALYVVVVFTIVAFSASTLC
;
A
#
# COMPACT_ATOMS: atom_id res chain seq x y z
N MET A 1 -4.49 21.28 9.91
CA MET A 1 -4.28 20.04 10.69
C MET A 1 -3.57 19.06 9.76
N ASN A 2 -2.26 18.86 9.92
CA ASN A 2 -1.61 17.66 9.41
C ASN A 2 -0.63 17.24 10.50
N SER A 3 -0.80 16.02 11.01
CA SER A 3 0.04 15.43 12.04
C SER A 3 1.04 14.52 11.34
N PRO A 4 2.25 15.00 11.00
CA PRO A 4 3.25 14.19 10.30
C PRO A 4 3.66 12.96 11.11
N ASP A 5 3.56 13.03 12.44
CA ASP A 5 3.96 11.93 13.33
C ASP A 5 2.84 10.88 13.56
N ALA A 6 1.66 11.08 12.97
CA ALA A 6 0.52 10.19 13.17
C ALA A 6 0.50 9.06 12.12
N LEU A 7 0.48 7.81 12.58
CA LEU A 7 0.21 6.66 11.73
C LEU A 7 -1.26 6.67 11.30
N THR A 8 -1.50 6.93 10.02
CA THR A 8 -2.85 6.99 9.45
C THR A 8 -3.08 5.78 8.56
N ILE A 9 -4.08 4.96 8.90
CA ILE A 9 -4.42 3.74 8.17
C ILE A 9 -5.86 3.84 7.68
N TRP A 10 -6.07 3.54 6.41
CA TRP A 10 -7.39 3.30 5.83
C TRP A 10 -7.50 1.82 5.45
N GLU A 11 -8.53 1.16 5.93
CA GLU A 11 -8.77 -0.26 5.67
C GLU A 11 -10.04 -0.45 4.85
N ALA A 12 -9.91 -1.17 3.73
CA ALA A 12 -11.05 -1.61 2.97
C ALA A 12 -11.66 -2.86 3.62
N GLN A 13 -12.99 -2.98 3.60
CA GLN A 13 -13.65 -4.22 4.08
C GLN A 13 -13.19 -5.45 3.28
N PHE A 14 -13.08 -5.28 1.97
CA PHE A 14 -12.40 -6.17 1.03
C PHE A 14 -11.59 -5.29 0.08
N GLY A 15 -10.42 -5.75 -0.35
CA GLY A 15 -9.57 -4.99 -1.25
C GLY A 15 -10.26 -4.64 -2.58
N ASP A 16 -11.21 -5.45 -3.02
CA ASP A 16 -12.01 -5.25 -4.22
C ASP A 16 -12.73 -3.88 -4.23
N PHE A 17 -13.11 -3.37 -3.05
CA PHE A 17 -13.83 -2.09 -2.89
C PHE A 17 -12.94 -0.84 -2.96
N ALA A 18 -11.62 -0.99 -3.07
CA ALA A 18 -10.72 0.15 -3.25
C ALA A 18 -11.00 0.94 -4.54
N ASN A 19 -11.61 0.30 -5.54
CA ASN A 19 -12.05 0.93 -6.78
C ASN A 19 -13.04 2.10 -6.56
N GLY A 20 -13.84 2.10 -5.50
CA GLY A 20 -14.75 3.21 -5.18
C GLY A 20 -14.01 4.51 -4.84
N ALA A 21 -12.76 4.40 -4.39
CA ALA A 21 -11.88 5.51 -4.08
C ALA A 21 -10.82 5.77 -5.18
N GLN A 22 -10.97 5.20 -6.39
CA GLN A 22 -9.95 5.26 -7.45
C GLN A 22 -9.51 6.69 -7.77
N THR A 23 -10.45 7.64 -7.86
CA THR A 23 -10.12 9.05 -8.13
C THR A 23 -9.21 9.65 -7.06
N ILE A 24 -9.39 9.25 -5.78
CA ILE A 24 -8.54 9.69 -4.67
C ILE A 24 -7.16 9.06 -4.77
N ILE A 25 -7.11 7.76 -5.05
CA ILE A 25 -5.86 7.00 -5.22
C ILE A 25 -5.02 7.63 -6.34
N ASP A 26 -5.59 7.83 -7.53
CA ASP A 26 -4.86 8.32 -8.69
C ASP A 26 -4.41 9.78 -8.52
N THR A 27 -5.31 10.62 -8.03
CA THR A 27 -5.11 12.07 -8.08
C THR A 27 -4.33 12.58 -6.88
N PHE A 28 -4.51 11.97 -5.70
CA PHE A 28 -3.91 12.46 -4.45
C PHE A 28 -2.84 11.53 -3.90
N ILE A 29 -3.07 10.21 -3.91
CA ILE A 29 -2.15 9.27 -3.27
C ILE A 29 -0.93 9.05 -4.17
N VAL A 30 -1.15 8.62 -5.41
CA VAL A 30 -0.09 8.22 -6.35
C VAL A 30 0.64 9.43 -6.95
N SER A 31 -0.08 10.51 -7.26
CA SER A 31 0.48 11.67 -7.95
C SER A 31 0.63 12.93 -7.10
N GLY A 32 0.25 12.88 -5.82
CA GLY A 32 0.25 14.06 -4.94
C GLY A 32 1.65 14.61 -4.66
N GLU A 33 2.63 13.73 -4.52
CA GLU A 33 4.03 14.12 -4.35
C GLU A 33 4.57 14.81 -5.60
N GLN A 34 4.45 14.18 -6.77
CA GLN A 34 4.96 14.73 -8.02
C GLN A 34 4.26 16.05 -8.42
N LYS A 35 2.94 16.16 -8.19
CA LYS A 35 2.16 17.34 -8.61
C LYS A 35 2.28 18.52 -7.64
N TRP A 36 2.29 18.25 -6.34
CA TRP A 36 2.16 19.30 -5.32
C TRP A 36 3.23 19.23 -4.23
N HIS A 37 4.25 18.39 -4.39
CA HIS A 37 5.32 18.19 -3.41
C HIS A 37 4.76 17.86 -2.02
N ARG A 38 3.65 17.09 -1.99
CA ARG A 38 2.95 16.72 -0.77
C ARG A 38 3.12 15.24 -0.49
N HIS A 39 4.03 14.92 0.42
CA HIS A 39 4.13 13.58 0.97
C HIS A 39 2.89 13.26 1.81
N SER A 40 2.43 12.01 1.70
CA SER A 40 1.33 11.45 2.46
C SER A 40 1.82 10.20 3.19
N GLY A 41 1.64 10.16 4.51
CA GLY A 41 1.96 8.98 5.33
C GLY A 41 0.81 7.96 5.41
N LEU A 42 -0.12 7.98 4.46
CA LEU A 42 -1.30 7.10 4.48
C LEU A 42 -0.93 5.66 4.15
N ILE A 43 -1.41 4.73 4.98
CA ILE A 43 -1.40 3.29 4.69
C ILE A 43 -2.75 2.87 4.13
N LEU A 44 -2.74 2.23 2.96
CA LEU A 44 -3.92 1.53 2.43
C LEU A 44 -3.82 0.04 2.82
N ASN A 45 -4.67 -0.42 3.74
CA ASN A 45 -4.78 -1.83 4.09
C ASN A 45 -5.87 -2.49 3.23
N LEU A 46 -5.45 -3.34 2.29
CA LEU A 46 -6.32 -3.98 1.31
C LEU A 46 -6.34 -5.49 1.52
N PRO A 47 -7.42 -6.05 2.12
CA PRO A 47 -7.58 -7.50 2.22
C PRO A 47 -7.60 -8.15 0.84
N HIS A 48 -6.69 -9.09 0.59
CA HIS A 48 -6.50 -9.81 -0.67
C HIS A 48 -6.39 -11.32 -0.42
N GLY A 49 -7.00 -12.17 -1.25
CA GLY A 49 -6.87 -13.62 -1.10
C GLY A 49 -7.91 -14.40 -1.91
N TYR A 50 -7.46 -15.42 -2.65
CA TYR A 50 -8.32 -16.28 -3.44
C TYR A 50 -8.86 -17.46 -2.62
N GLU A 51 -9.83 -17.20 -1.75
CA GLU A 51 -10.42 -18.20 -0.85
C GLU A 51 -11.77 -18.76 -1.34
N GLY A 52 -12.15 -18.50 -2.60
CA GLY A 52 -13.40 -19.00 -3.18
C GLY A 52 -14.66 -18.25 -2.73
N GLN A 53 -14.51 -17.07 -2.13
CA GLN A 53 -15.63 -16.22 -1.68
C GLN A 53 -16.32 -15.44 -2.83
N GLY A 54 -15.92 -15.67 -4.08
CA GLY A 54 -16.47 -15.02 -5.27
C GLY A 54 -15.59 -13.87 -5.79
N PRO A 55 -15.94 -13.32 -6.97
CA PRO A 55 -15.08 -12.38 -7.70
C PRO A 55 -14.94 -11.00 -7.04
N GLU A 56 -15.84 -10.62 -6.14
CA GLU A 56 -15.86 -9.32 -5.45
C GLU A 56 -15.25 -9.39 -4.02
N HIS A 57 -14.66 -10.52 -3.66
CA HIS A 57 -14.08 -10.78 -2.34
C HIS A 57 -12.72 -11.47 -2.43
N SER A 58 -12.04 -11.34 -3.58
CA SER A 58 -10.83 -12.12 -3.86
C SER A 58 -9.63 -11.24 -4.18
N SER A 59 -9.82 -10.10 -4.86
CA SER A 59 -8.72 -9.34 -5.42
C SER A 59 -8.79 -7.85 -5.16
N ALA A 60 -7.82 -7.39 -4.37
CA ALA A 60 -7.42 -5.99 -4.28
C ALA A 60 -6.83 -5.38 -5.58
N ARG A 61 -6.77 -6.11 -6.70
CA ARG A 61 -6.27 -5.63 -8.00
C ARG A 61 -4.86 -5.04 -7.91
N MET A 62 -3.94 -5.79 -7.30
CA MET A 62 -2.55 -5.38 -7.07
C MET A 62 -1.82 -4.96 -8.35
N GLU A 63 -2.14 -5.60 -9.47
CA GLU A 63 -1.62 -5.26 -10.79
C GLU A 63 -1.83 -3.79 -11.16
N ARG A 64 -2.93 -3.19 -10.69
CA ARG A 64 -3.22 -1.77 -10.92
C ARG A 64 -2.27 -0.88 -10.14
N PHE A 65 -2.04 -1.19 -8.86
CA PHE A 65 -1.11 -0.42 -8.04
C PHE A 65 0.32 -0.54 -8.59
N LEU A 66 0.73 -1.74 -9.04
CA LEU A 66 2.03 -1.93 -9.69
C LEU A 66 2.17 -1.07 -10.96
N GLN A 67 1.13 -0.99 -11.81
CA GLN A 67 1.11 -0.12 -12.98
C GLN A 67 1.14 1.38 -12.64
N GLN A 68 0.71 1.75 -11.43
CA GLN A 68 0.72 3.14 -10.95
C GLN A 68 2.03 3.52 -10.26
N SER A 69 2.89 2.54 -9.98
CA SER A 69 4.25 2.79 -9.50
C SER A 69 5.06 3.52 -10.59
N ASN A 70 5.93 4.43 -10.18
CA ASN A 70 6.86 5.13 -11.06
C ASN A 70 8.22 4.41 -11.20
N GLU A 71 8.33 3.18 -10.69
CA GLU A 71 9.53 2.35 -10.83
C GLU A 71 9.69 1.89 -12.29
N ASP A 72 10.88 2.16 -12.88
CA ASP A 72 11.19 1.76 -14.26
C ASP A 72 11.55 0.27 -14.31
N SER A 73 10.86 -0.50 -15.16
CA SER A 73 11.11 -1.93 -15.34
C SER A 73 12.43 -2.23 -16.05
N ASP A 74 13.00 -1.25 -16.76
CA ASP A 74 14.17 -1.43 -17.62
C ASP A 74 15.48 -0.96 -16.95
N GLU A 75 15.40 -0.22 -15.84
CA GLU A 75 16.55 0.35 -15.13
C GLU A 75 16.87 -0.44 -13.84
N PHE A 76 17.53 -1.59 -14.00
CA PHE A 76 18.00 -2.37 -12.86
C PHE A 76 19.21 -1.68 -12.20
N THR A 77 18.94 -0.81 -11.24
CA THR A 77 19.99 -0.06 -10.52
C THR A 77 20.67 -0.98 -9.50
N MET A 78 21.99 -1.17 -9.62
CA MET A 78 22.81 -1.93 -8.65
C MET A 78 22.96 -1.24 -7.29
N ASP A 79 22.50 0.02 -7.20
CA ASP A 79 22.56 0.85 -6.00
C ASP A 79 21.22 0.75 -5.25
N GLU A 80 21.09 -0.31 -4.43
CA GLU A 80 19.86 -0.65 -3.69
C GLU A 80 19.29 0.52 -2.87
N VAL A 81 20.17 1.43 -2.43
CA VAL A 81 19.80 2.60 -1.62
C VAL A 81 19.05 3.65 -2.44
N LYS A 82 19.27 3.72 -3.76
CA LYS A 82 18.70 4.76 -4.61
C LYS A 82 17.32 4.38 -5.16
N ALA A 83 17.09 3.09 -5.40
CA ALA A 83 15.81 2.55 -5.85
C ALA A 83 14.69 2.75 -4.80
N ASP A 84 15.01 2.69 -3.51
CA ASP A 84 14.03 2.82 -2.42
C ASP A 84 13.55 4.26 -2.17
N VAL A 85 14.26 5.28 -2.68
CA VAL A 85 14.04 6.68 -2.27
C VAL A 85 13.13 7.47 -3.21
N ASP A 86 13.01 7.09 -4.48
CA ASP A 86 12.31 7.89 -5.51
C ASP A 86 10.96 7.28 -5.94
N VAL A 87 10.50 6.23 -5.25
CA VAL A 87 9.23 5.58 -5.56
C VAL A 87 8.03 6.34 -4.97
N ASN A 88 6.98 6.51 -5.78
CA ASN A 88 5.78 7.23 -5.37
C ASN A 88 4.88 6.43 -4.42
N ILE A 89 4.90 5.10 -4.51
CA ILE A 89 4.17 4.19 -3.63
C ILE A 89 5.03 2.95 -3.32
N HIS A 90 5.00 2.50 -2.07
CA HIS A 90 5.56 1.19 -1.70
C HIS A 90 4.45 0.15 -1.63
N ILE A 91 4.62 -0.94 -2.36
CA ILE A 91 3.67 -2.05 -2.38
C ILE A 91 4.24 -3.21 -1.56
N VAL A 92 3.53 -3.64 -0.52
CA VAL A 92 4.00 -4.72 0.37
C VAL A 92 2.96 -5.81 0.56
N ILE A 93 3.43 -7.06 0.60
CA ILE A 93 2.61 -8.26 0.84
C ILE A 93 3.21 -9.01 2.05
N PRO A 94 2.87 -8.62 3.28
CA PRO A 94 3.37 -9.31 4.47
C PRO A 94 2.76 -10.72 4.56
N THR A 95 3.61 -11.72 4.76
CA THR A 95 3.20 -13.12 4.98
C THR A 95 3.31 -13.56 6.45
N THR A 96 3.90 -12.71 7.30
CA THR A 96 4.06 -12.97 8.74
C THR A 96 3.64 -11.75 9.58
N PRO A 97 3.18 -11.96 10.83
CA PRO A 97 2.83 -10.83 11.72
C PRO A 97 4.01 -9.90 11.97
N ALA A 98 5.23 -10.45 12.05
CA ALA A 98 6.45 -9.68 12.24
C ALA A 98 6.71 -8.74 11.05
N GLN A 99 6.54 -9.21 9.81
CA GLN A 99 6.67 -8.37 8.62
C GLN A 99 5.65 -7.22 8.63
N TYR A 100 4.39 -7.51 8.98
CA TYR A 100 3.36 -6.47 9.08
C TYR A 100 3.71 -5.43 10.17
N PHE A 101 4.12 -5.88 11.36
CA PHE A 101 4.54 -5.00 12.44
C PHE A 101 5.72 -4.09 12.04
N HIS A 102 6.74 -4.65 11.37
CA HIS A 102 7.89 -3.88 10.91
C HIS A 102 7.52 -2.90 9.79
N ALA A 103 6.59 -3.26 8.89
CA ALA A 103 6.07 -2.35 7.87
C ALA A 103 5.35 -1.15 8.49
N LEU A 104 4.47 -1.37 9.47
CA LEU A 104 3.78 -0.29 10.18
C LEU A 104 4.75 0.64 10.92
N ARG A 105 5.80 0.09 11.54
CA ARG A 105 6.82 0.90 12.23
C ARG A 105 7.67 1.70 11.26
N ARG A 106 8.06 1.12 10.13
CA ARG A 106 8.82 1.81 9.09
C ARG A 106 8.11 3.09 8.64
N GLN A 107 6.78 3.04 8.55
CA GLN A 107 5.95 4.18 8.18
C GLN A 107 6.02 5.36 9.16
N VAL A 108 6.15 5.09 10.46
CA VAL A 108 6.29 6.15 11.46
C VAL A 108 7.70 6.73 11.44
N CYS A 109 8.70 5.91 11.08
CA CYS A 109 10.10 6.33 11.00
C CYS A 109 10.44 7.05 9.69
N ALA A 110 9.70 6.84 8.61
CA ALA A 110 9.94 7.45 7.31
C ALA A 110 8.61 7.75 6.58
N LEU A 111 8.47 8.97 6.06
CA LEU A 111 7.24 9.48 5.47
C LEU A 111 7.13 9.15 3.97
N TYR A 112 6.76 7.91 3.64
CA TYR A 112 6.43 7.50 2.27
C TYR A 112 4.98 7.02 2.16
N VAL A 113 4.41 6.91 0.96
CA VAL A 113 3.09 6.29 0.79
C VAL A 113 3.23 4.77 0.77
N VAL A 114 2.47 4.04 1.58
CA VAL A 114 2.55 2.56 1.63
C VAL A 114 1.19 1.92 1.35
N VAL A 115 1.14 1.06 0.34
CA VAL A 115 0.00 0.20 0.01
C VAL A 115 0.29 -1.21 0.53
N VAL A 116 -0.47 -1.65 1.52
CA VAL A 116 -0.33 -2.95 2.17
C VAL A 116 -1.43 -3.89 1.69
N PHE A 117 -1.03 -4.98 1.05
CA PHE A 117 -1.92 -6.07 0.67
C PHE A 117 -1.91 -7.12 1.77
N THR A 118 -2.90 -7.09 2.64
CA THR A 118 -3.02 -8.04 3.73
C THR A 118 -3.72 -9.30 3.25
N ILE A 119 -3.11 -10.47 3.49
CA ILE A 119 -3.71 -11.75 3.10
C ILE A 119 -4.94 -12.01 3.99
N VAL A 120 -6.10 -12.29 3.38
CA VAL A 120 -7.40 -12.48 4.08
C VAL A 120 -7.35 -13.54 5.18
N ALA A 121 -6.60 -14.63 4.97
CA ALA A 121 -6.36 -15.66 5.98
C ALA A 121 -5.81 -15.12 7.32
N PHE A 122 -5.13 -13.98 7.29
CA PHE A 122 -4.58 -13.32 8.47
C PHE A 122 -5.65 -12.62 9.33
N SER A 123 -6.74 -12.16 8.70
CA SER A 123 -7.83 -11.41 9.32
C SER A 123 -8.80 -12.32 10.11
N ALA A 124 -9.03 -13.54 9.64
CA ALA A 124 -10.07 -14.41 10.20
C ALA A 124 -9.60 -15.41 11.27
N SER A 125 -8.30 -15.74 11.36
CA SER A 125 -7.83 -16.86 12.20
C SER A 125 -6.90 -16.49 13.36
N THR A 126 -6.52 -15.21 13.54
CA THR A 126 -5.51 -14.80 14.55
C THR A 126 -6.04 -13.81 15.61
N LEU A 127 -7.35 -13.52 15.62
CA LEU A 127 -7.99 -12.62 16.60
C LEU A 127 -8.95 -13.35 17.57
N CYS A 128 -8.95 -14.68 17.59
CA CYS A 128 -9.64 -15.51 18.59
C CYS A 128 -8.63 -16.35 19.38
#